data_AF-A0A5N6PNG6-F1
#
_entry.id   AF-A0A5N6PNG6-F1
#
_cell.length_a   1.000
_cell.length_b   1.000
_cell.length_c   1.000
_cell.angle_alpha   90.00
_cell.angle_beta   90.00
_cell.angle_gamma   90.00
#
_symmetry.space_group_name_H-M   'P 1'
#
loop_
_entity.id
_entity.type
_entity.pdbx_description
1 polymer ?
#
loop_
_entity_poly.entity_id
_entity_poly.type
_entity_poly.pdbx_seq_one_letter_code
_entity_poly.pdbx_strand_id
1 'polypeptide(L)'
;MPTRFLAHSSQKNHNPILRSAMEALISQFTYLSDQSLNDKNFDPSTIEDLMRLFELESYKSWAAMELDLEKEETEAEDSMKQAEDELNSAMEEAMEEFRRFEEEMERESHKELQGLLSIGESARRLGKTMEKAANIASNKYIEAALNSATASMRSAMKKVSSKSKKVHPS
;
A
#
# COMPACT_ATOMS: atom_id res chain seq x y z
N MET A 1 -2.18 -2.52 15.74
CA MET A 1 -2.29 -1.07 15.94
C MET A 1 -3.55 -0.79 16.75
N PRO A 2 -3.50 -0.57 18.07
CA PRO A 2 -4.70 -0.32 18.84
C PRO A 2 -5.10 1.15 18.72
N THR A 3 -6.25 1.38 18.07
CA THR A 3 -7.02 2.62 18.08
C THR A 3 -7.39 2.97 19.52
N ARG A 4 -6.64 3.89 20.13
CA ARG A 4 -7.03 4.57 21.37
C ARG A 4 -7.40 6.00 21.00
N PHE A 5 -8.58 6.14 20.40
CA PHE A 5 -9.22 7.44 20.27
C PHE A 5 -9.51 7.95 21.69
N LEU A 6 -8.81 9.00 22.08
CA LEU A 6 -8.92 9.66 23.38
C LEU A 6 -10.28 10.39 23.46
N ALA A 7 -11.34 9.64 23.75
CA ALA A 7 -12.59 10.22 24.20
C ALA A 7 -12.69 10.08 25.72
N HIS A 8 -11.86 10.78 26.50
CA HIS A 8 -11.89 10.71 27.97
C HIS A 8 -11.48 11.99 28.73
N SER A 9 -11.21 13.13 28.10
CA SER A 9 -10.70 14.31 28.81
C SER A 9 -11.78 15.25 29.38
N SER A 10 -13.03 15.21 28.90
CA SER A 10 -14.04 16.21 29.29
C SER A 10 -14.54 16.14 30.75
N GLN A 11 -14.14 15.14 31.55
CA GLN A 11 -14.65 14.97 32.94
C GLN A 11 -13.63 15.09 34.08
N LYS A 12 -12.33 15.28 33.82
CA LYS A 12 -11.31 15.09 34.88
C LYS A 12 -10.68 16.34 35.49
N ASN A 13 -10.87 17.53 34.92
CA ASN A 13 -10.07 18.70 35.30
C ASN A 13 -10.87 19.89 35.82
N HIS A 14 -12.03 19.68 36.45
CA HIS A 14 -12.63 20.76 37.23
C HIS A 14 -11.86 20.91 38.54
N ASN A 15 -11.17 22.03 38.71
CA ASN A 15 -10.42 22.37 39.92
C ASN A 15 -11.30 22.09 41.16
N PRO A 16 -10.95 21.08 41.99
CA PRO A 16 -11.84 20.58 43.05
C PRO A 16 -12.12 21.64 44.11
N ILE A 17 -11.24 22.63 44.23
CA ILE A 17 -11.37 23.76 45.14
C ILE A 17 -12.48 24.71 44.66
N LEU A 18 -12.49 25.07 43.36
CA LEU A 18 -13.51 25.96 42.78
C LEU A 18 -14.90 25.30 42.80
N ARG A 19 -14.95 23.98 42.52
CA ARG A 19 -16.19 23.21 42.61
C ARG A 19 -16.74 23.16 44.03
N SER A 20 -15.89 22.88 45.02
CA SER A 20 -16.28 22.86 46.44
C SER A 20 -16.73 24.25 46.92
N ALA A 21 -16.13 25.33 46.42
CA ALA A 21 -16.51 26.69 46.76
C ALA A 21 -17.90 27.05 46.20
N MET A 22 -18.17 26.72 44.93
CA MET A 22 -19.48 26.95 44.30
C MET A 22 -20.60 26.15 45.00
N GLU A 23 -20.35 24.89 45.35
CA GLU A 23 -21.32 24.05 46.10
C GLU A 23 -21.63 24.63 47.49
N ALA A 24 -20.64 25.23 48.16
CA ALA A 24 -20.83 25.92 49.45
C ALA A 24 -21.67 27.20 49.29
N LEU A 25 -21.46 27.97 48.21
CA LEU A 25 -22.25 29.17 47.91
C LEU A 25 -23.71 28.84 47.61
N ILE A 26 -23.97 27.77 46.84
CA ILE A 26 -25.33 27.27 46.57
C ILE A 26 -26.00 26.84 47.87
N SER A 27 -25.28 26.15 48.75
CA SER A 27 -25.80 25.72 50.06
C SER A 27 -26.16 26.92 50.95
N GLN A 28 -25.33 27.95 50.98
CA GLN A 28 -25.63 29.20 51.70
C GLN A 28 -26.82 29.94 51.08
N PHE A 29 -26.94 29.94 49.76
CA PHE A 29 -28.07 30.58 49.07
C PHE A 29 -29.40 29.93 49.46
N THR A 30 -29.45 28.60 49.49
CA THR A 30 -30.64 27.86 49.95
C THR A 30 -30.99 28.20 51.39
N TYR A 31 -29.98 28.23 52.28
CA TYR A 31 -30.18 28.58 53.69
C TYR A 31 -30.74 30.00 53.87
N LEU A 32 -30.12 31.01 53.22
CA LEU A 32 -30.57 32.40 53.33
C LEU A 32 -31.96 32.60 52.70
N SER A 33 -32.25 31.89 51.61
CA SER A 33 -33.58 31.90 50.99
C SER A 33 -34.65 31.39 51.97
N ASP A 34 -34.39 30.27 52.63
CA ASP A 34 -35.30 29.72 53.66
C ASP A 34 -35.45 30.67 54.86
N GLN A 35 -34.36 31.31 55.30
CA GLN A 35 -34.43 32.30 56.38
C GLN A 35 -35.25 33.53 55.99
N SER A 36 -35.10 34.03 54.78
CA SER A 36 -35.84 35.21 54.29
C SER A 36 -37.36 35.02 54.29
N LEU A 37 -37.84 33.78 54.16
CA LEU A 37 -39.26 33.43 54.19
C LEU A 37 -39.83 33.31 55.60
N ASN A 38 -38.98 32.94 56.57
CA ASN A 38 -39.40 32.55 57.92
C ASN A 38 -39.06 33.60 59.00
N ASP A 39 -38.05 34.44 58.79
CA ASP A 39 -37.63 35.47 59.72
C ASP A 39 -38.07 36.87 59.26
N LYS A 40 -38.87 37.55 60.10
CA LYS A 40 -39.37 38.91 59.84
C LYS A 40 -38.32 39.99 60.03
N ASN A 41 -37.21 39.68 60.70
CA ASN A 41 -36.09 40.59 60.92
C ASN A 41 -34.90 40.27 59.99
N PHE A 42 -35.14 39.47 58.95
CA PHE A 42 -34.11 39.12 57.98
C PHE A 42 -33.49 40.37 57.34
N ASP A 43 -32.16 40.38 57.24
CA ASP A 43 -31.41 41.44 56.58
C ASP A 43 -31.13 41.08 55.11
N PRO A 44 -31.78 41.75 54.14
CA PRO A 44 -31.59 41.46 52.71
C PRO A 44 -30.17 41.69 52.21
N SER A 45 -29.36 42.50 52.91
CA SER A 45 -27.97 42.78 52.50
C SER A 45 -27.10 41.52 52.48
N THR A 46 -27.46 40.51 53.30
CA THR A 46 -26.76 39.21 53.35
C THR A 46 -26.88 38.41 52.05
N ILE A 47 -28.01 38.53 51.33
CA ILE A 47 -28.18 37.91 50.00
C ILE A 47 -27.33 38.66 48.98
N GLU A 48 -27.29 39.99 49.05
CA GLU A 48 -26.48 40.80 48.13
C GLU A 48 -24.98 40.49 48.27
N ASP A 49 -24.48 40.37 49.50
CA ASP A 49 -23.11 39.97 49.78
C ASP A 49 -22.80 38.57 49.24
N LEU A 50 -23.73 37.62 49.40
CA LEU A 50 -23.60 36.28 48.83
C LEU A 50 -23.59 36.32 47.28
N MET A 51 -24.39 37.19 46.66
CA MET A 51 -24.43 37.32 45.20
C MET A 51 -23.12 37.89 44.64
N ARG A 52 -22.46 38.82 45.33
CA ARG A 52 -21.12 39.28 44.94
C ARG A 52 -20.09 38.14 45.01
N LEU A 53 -20.18 37.26 46.01
CA LEU A 53 -19.31 36.07 46.09
C LEU A 53 -19.59 35.09 44.95
N PHE A 54 -20.86 34.89 44.59
CA PHE A 54 -21.26 34.03 43.49
C PHE A 54 -20.73 34.52 42.14
N GLU A 55 -20.84 35.82 41.89
CA GLU A 55 -20.30 36.47 40.70
C GLU A 55 -18.78 36.27 40.60
N LEU A 56 -18.06 36.55 41.69
CA LEU A 56 -16.60 36.39 41.76
C LEU A 56 -16.17 34.94 41.49
N GLU A 57 -16.83 33.98 42.14
CA GLU A 57 -16.49 32.56 42.00
C GLU A 57 -16.84 32.02 40.61
N SER A 58 -17.92 32.54 40.00
CA SER A 58 -18.30 32.23 38.61
C SER A 58 -17.23 32.73 37.64
N TYR A 59 -16.76 33.96 37.80
CA TYR A 59 -15.68 34.49 36.95
C TYR A 59 -14.38 33.71 37.10
N LYS A 60 -13.99 33.34 38.32
CA LYS A 60 -12.81 32.49 38.54
C LYS A 60 -12.96 31.12 37.90
N SER A 61 -14.13 30.50 38.04
CA SER A 61 -14.43 29.19 37.44
C SER A 61 -14.37 29.25 35.92
N TRP A 62 -14.92 30.31 35.31
CA TRP A 62 -14.87 30.50 33.87
C TRP A 62 -13.44 30.76 33.39
N ALA A 63 -12.69 31.66 34.04
CA ALA A 63 -11.31 31.94 33.66
C ALA A 63 -10.40 30.69 33.79
N ALA A 64 -10.59 29.87 34.82
CA ALA A 64 -9.86 28.62 34.97
C ALA A 64 -10.23 27.62 33.86
N MET A 65 -11.52 27.50 33.54
CA MET A 65 -11.98 26.62 32.46
C MET A 65 -11.45 27.06 31.09
N GLU A 66 -11.46 28.36 30.80
CA GLU A 66 -10.93 28.91 29.55
C GLU A 66 -9.45 28.57 29.37
N LEU A 67 -8.65 28.75 30.43
CA LEU A 67 -7.23 28.43 30.42
C LEU A 67 -6.96 26.93 30.21
N ASP A 68 -7.75 26.06 30.85
CA ASP A 68 -7.64 24.61 30.67
C ASP A 68 -8.02 24.19 29.24
N LEU A 69 -9.04 24.83 28.66
CA LEU A 69 -9.48 24.59 27.28
C LEU A 69 -8.45 25.08 26.26
N GLU A 70 -7.88 26.27 26.44
CA GLU A 70 -6.82 26.81 25.56
C GLU A 70 -5.60 25.89 25.56
N LYS A 71 -5.25 25.35 26.74
CA LYS A 71 -4.18 24.37 26.86
C LYS A 71 -4.52 23.06 26.16
N GLU A 72 -5.72 22.50 26.37
CA GLU A 72 -6.16 21.26 25.71
C GLU A 72 -6.22 21.42 24.19
N GLU A 73 -6.69 22.58 23.70
CA GLU A 73 -6.71 22.92 22.28
C GLU A 73 -5.29 22.95 21.70
N THR A 74 -4.37 23.66 22.35
CA THR A 74 -2.97 23.72 21.91
C THR A 74 -2.31 22.34 21.89
N GLU A 75 -2.51 21.53 22.94
CA GLU A 75 -1.98 20.16 22.99
C GLU A 75 -2.58 19.26 21.89
N ALA A 76 -3.86 19.44 21.58
CA ALA A 76 -4.53 18.70 20.51
C ALA A 76 -4.02 19.13 19.12
N GLU A 77 -3.82 20.43 18.88
CA GLU A 77 -3.27 20.95 17.64
C GLU A 77 -1.83 20.46 17.41
N ASP A 78 -0.99 20.53 18.44
CA ASP A 78 0.39 20.03 18.37
C ASP A 78 0.43 18.53 18.07
N SER A 79 -0.43 17.74 18.73
CA SER A 79 -0.53 16.30 18.47
C SER A 79 -1.03 16.00 17.06
N MET A 80 -1.98 16.78 16.54
CA MET A 80 -2.49 16.61 15.19
C MET A 80 -1.40 16.92 14.17
N LYS A 81 -0.67 18.02 14.37
CA LYS A 81 0.44 18.41 13.50
C LYS A 81 1.55 17.36 13.48
N GLN A 82 1.92 16.81 14.64
CA GLN A 82 2.89 15.72 14.68
C GLN A 82 2.42 14.50 13.89
N ALA A 83 1.14 14.12 14.03
CA ALA A 83 0.59 13.00 13.29
C ALA A 83 0.56 13.25 11.77
N GLU A 84 0.27 14.49 11.34
CA GLU A 84 0.35 14.90 9.93
C GLU A 84 1.77 14.83 9.39
N ASP A 85 2.76 15.32 10.14
CA ASP A 85 4.18 15.27 9.76
C ASP A 85 4.68 13.82 9.63
N GLU A 86 4.30 12.94 10.57
CA GLU A 86 4.61 11.51 10.53
C GLU A 86 3.98 10.83 9.31
N LEU A 87 2.70 11.12 9.03
CA LEU A 87 2.00 10.58 7.87
C LEU A 87 2.63 11.04 6.56
N ASN A 88 2.97 12.34 6.46
CA ASN A 88 3.57 12.91 5.27
C ASN A 88 4.98 12.32 5.03
N SER A 89 5.77 12.13 6.07
CA SER A 89 7.08 11.46 5.98
C SER A 89 6.94 10.02 5.50
N ALA A 90 6.01 9.24 6.07
CA ALA A 90 5.78 7.86 5.66
C ALA A 90 5.27 7.74 4.22
N MET A 91 4.45 8.70 3.78
CA MET A 91 3.96 8.76 2.40
C MET A 91 5.08 9.09 1.40
N GLU A 92 5.92 10.07 1.71
CA GLU A 92 7.07 10.44 0.87
C GLU A 92 8.04 9.25 0.72
N GLU A 93 8.36 8.58 1.83
CA GLU A 93 9.21 7.37 1.83
C GLU A 93 8.60 6.27 0.95
N ALA A 94 7.31 5.98 1.13
CA ALA A 94 6.62 4.98 0.31
C ALA A 94 6.62 5.35 -1.19
N MET A 95 6.41 6.62 -1.53
CA MET A 95 6.46 7.07 -2.93
C MET A 95 7.87 6.96 -3.52
N GLU A 96 8.91 7.24 -2.74
CA GLU A 96 10.29 7.05 -3.17
C GLU A 96 10.61 5.57 -3.39
N GLU A 97 10.16 4.68 -2.50
CA GLU A 97 10.31 3.23 -2.67
C GLU A 97 9.58 2.73 -3.92
N PHE A 98 8.34 3.17 -4.16
CA PHE A 98 7.60 2.81 -5.37
C PHE A 98 8.33 3.24 -6.64
N ARG A 99 8.89 4.45 -6.65
CA ARG A 99 9.67 4.94 -7.80
C ARG A 99 10.88 4.07 -8.07
N ARG A 100 11.67 3.75 -7.03
CA ARG A 100 12.84 2.87 -7.16
C ARG A 100 12.45 1.47 -7.62
N PHE A 101 11.33 0.95 -7.12
CA PHE A 101 10.79 -0.33 -7.52
C PHE A 101 10.41 -0.36 -9.00
N GLU A 102 9.70 0.68 -9.49
CA GLU A 102 9.33 0.80 -10.91
C GLU A 102 10.56 0.87 -11.82
N GLU A 103 11.54 1.71 -11.46
CA GLU A 103 12.80 1.84 -12.22
C GLU A 103 13.55 0.50 -12.31
N GLU A 104 13.65 -0.22 -11.19
CA GLU A 104 14.34 -1.52 -11.14
C GLU A 104 13.56 -2.60 -11.90
N MET A 105 12.23 -2.59 -11.81
CA MET A 105 11.35 -3.50 -12.56
C MET A 105 11.48 -3.28 -14.07
N GLU A 106 11.47 -2.03 -14.53
CA GLU A 106 11.68 -1.70 -15.95
C GLU A 106 13.05 -2.17 -16.43
N ARG A 107 14.09 -1.93 -15.61
CA ARG A 107 15.46 -2.32 -15.93
C ARG A 107 15.62 -3.84 -16.08
N GLU A 108 15.11 -4.62 -15.14
CA GLU A 108 15.17 -6.09 -15.21
C GLU A 108 14.27 -6.64 -16.32
N SER A 109 13.07 -6.09 -16.51
CA SER A 109 12.17 -6.46 -17.62
C SER A 109 12.84 -6.25 -18.99
N HIS A 110 13.51 -5.11 -19.18
CA HIS A 110 14.21 -4.82 -20.43
C HIS A 110 15.38 -5.77 -20.66
N LYS A 111 16.13 -6.08 -19.60
CA LYS A 111 17.25 -7.05 -19.64
C LYS A 111 16.75 -8.46 -19.95
N GLU A 112 15.65 -8.89 -19.35
CA GLU A 112 15.04 -10.20 -19.62
C GLU A 112 14.56 -10.29 -21.07
N LEU A 113 13.88 -9.25 -21.57
CA LEU A 113 13.43 -9.17 -22.95
C LEU A 113 14.61 -9.26 -23.94
N GLN A 114 15.68 -8.51 -23.71
CA GLN A 114 16.89 -8.59 -24.55
C GLN A 114 17.51 -10.00 -24.53
N GLY A 115 17.53 -10.66 -23.36
CA GLY A 115 17.97 -12.04 -23.23
C GLY A 115 17.14 -13.00 -24.08
N LEU A 116 15.81 -12.88 -24.01
CA LEU A 116 14.88 -13.70 -24.81
C LEU A 116 15.06 -13.47 -26.31
N LEU A 117 15.22 -12.22 -26.73
CA LEU A 117 15.48 -11.89 -28.15
C LEU A 117 16.79 -12.53 -28.63
N SER A 118 17.86 -12.46 -27.84
CA SER A 118 19.16 -13.06 -28.17
C SER A 118 19.08 -14.60 -28.29
N ILE A 119 18.36 -15.25 -27.36
CA ILE A 119 18.11 -16.69 -27.41
C ILE A 119 17.28 -17.05 -28.64
N GLY A 120 16.22 -16.29 -28.94
CA GLY A 120 15.37 -16.48 -30.11
C GLY A 120 16.14 -16.33 -31.43
N GLU A 121 17.01 -15.32 -31.54
CA GLU A 121 17.89 -15.14 -32.70
C GLU A 121 18.88 -16.30 -32.86
N SER A 122 19.47 -16.74 -31.75
CA SER A 122 20.40 -17.88 -31.73
C SER A 122 19.72 -19.17 -32.17
N ALA A 123 18.51 -19.45 -31.66
CA ALA A 123 17.69 -20.59 -32.07
C ALA A 123 17.31 -20.51 -33.54
N ARG A 124 16.92 -19.32 -34.04
CA ARG A 124 16.61 -19.11 -35.46
C ARG A 124 17.81 -19.36 -36.36
N ARG A 125 18.99 -18.88 -35.97
CA ARG A 125 20.24 -19.11 -36.72
C ARG A 125 20.59 -20.59 -36.75
N LEU A 126 20.50 -21.27 -35.59
CA LEU A 126 20.72 -22.71 -35.49
C LEU A 126 19.75 -23.48 -36.39
N GLY A 127 18.46 -23.17 -36.34
CA GLY A 127 17.44 -23.77 -37.20
C GLY A 127 17.77 -23.65 -38.70
N LYS A 128 18.16 -22.46 -39.16
CA LYS A 128 18.60 -22.25 -40.57
C LYS A 128 19.84 -23.09 -40.93
N THR A 129 20.80 -23.24 -40.01
CA THR A 129 21.99 -24.07 -40.28
C THR A 129 21.66 -25.56 -40.34
N MET A 130 20.78 -26.04 -39.45
CA MET A 130 20.31 -27.42 -39.45
C MET A 130 19.49 -27.73 -40.70
N GLU A 131 18.61 -26.81 -41.12
CA GLU A 131 17.84 -26.92 -42.35
C GLU A 131 18.75 -27.09 -43.58
N LYS A 132 19.80 -26.24 -43.70
CA LYS A 132 20.80 -26.37 -44.77
C LYS A 132 21.52 -27.73 -44.73
N ALA A 133 21.94 -28.17 -43.55
CA ALA A 133 22.63 -29.45 -43.39
C ALA A 133 21.72 -30.63 -43.76
N ALA A 134 20.45 -30.60 -43.32
CA ALA A 134 19.45 -31.60 -43.65
C ALA A 134 19.16 -31.63 -45.16
N ASN A 135 19.05 -30.47 -45.83
CA ASN A 135 18.88 -30.40 -47.28
C ASN A 135 20.08 -30.99 -48.03
N ILE A 136 21.31 -30.71 -47.61
CA ILE A 136 22.51 -31.31 -48.21
C ILE A 136 22.51 -32.84 -48.03
N ALA A 137 22.21 -33.32 -46.83
CA ALA A 137 22.15 -34.76 -46.55
C ALA A 137 21.04 -35.45 -47.35
N SER A 138 19.87 -34.84 -47.44
CA SER A 138 18.74 -35.30 -48.24
C SER A 138 19.11 -35.40 -49.72
N ASN A 139 19.70 -34.35 -50.29
CA ASN A 139 20.15 -34.35 -51.69
C ASN A 139 21.17 -35.46 -51.96
N LYS A 140 22.16 -35.66 -51.07
CA LYS A 140 23.14 -36.75 -51.19
C LYS A 140 22.48 -38.13 -51.14
N TYR A 141 21.48 -38.32 -50.28
CA TYR A 141 20.73 -39.56 -50.20
C TYR A 141 19.94 -39.82 -51.50
N ILE A 142 19.26 -38.80 -52.03
CA ILE A 142 18.54 -38.87 -53.30
C ILE A 142 19.50 -39.21 -54.45
N GLU A 143 20.65 -38.54 -54.53
CA GLU A 143 21.69 -38.83 -55.53
C GLU A 143 22.20 -40.28 -55.44
N ALA A 144 22.48 -40.77 -54.23
CA ALA A 144 22.91 -42.15 -54.03
C ALA A 144 21.84 -43.16 -54.46
N ALA A 145 20.57 -42.89 -54.14
CA ALA A 145 19.44 -43.71 -54.55
C ALA A 145 19.27 -43.72 -56.08
N LEU A 146 19.36 -42.56 -56.74
CA LEU A 146 19.29 -42.43 -58.20
C LEU A 146 20.45 -43.15 -58.90
N ASN A 147 21.67 -43.02 -58.37
CA ASN A 147 22.84 -43.73 -58.89
C ASN A 147 22.68 -45.24 -58.76
N SER A 148 22.19 -45.72 -57.60
CA SER A 148 21.92 -47.14 -57.36
C SER A 148 20.82 -47.69 -58.28
N ALA A 149 19.72 -46.95 -58.46
CA ALA A 149 18.65 -47.31 -59.38
C ALA A 149 19.15 -47.37 -60.83
N THR A 150 19.96 -46.40 -61.26
CA THR A 150 20.57 -46.38 -62.60
C THR A 150 21.51 -47.56 -62.82
N ALA A 151 22.37 -47.88 -61.84
CA ALA A 151 23.25 -49.05 -61.89
C ALA A 151 22.45 -50.36 -61.95
N SER A 152 21.37 -50.44 -61.18
CA SER A 152 20.44 -51.58 -61.19
C SER A 152 19.74 -51.73 -62.54
N MET A 153 19.24 -50.64 -63.14
CA MET A 153 18.65 -50.65 -64.48
C MET A 153 19.66 -51.07 -65.56
N ARG A 154 20.88 -50.52 -65.54
CA ARG A 154 21.96 -50.93 -66.46
C ARG A 154 22.27 -52.42 -66.33
N SER A 155 22.34 -52.93 -65.09
CA SER A 155 22.58 -54.34 -64.82
C SER A 155 21.44 -55.23 -65.31
N ALA A 156 20.19 -54.83 -65.08
CA ALA A 156 19.01 -55.52 -65.58
C ALA A 156 18.98 -55.54 -67.12
N MET A 157 19.27 -54.41 -67.78
CA MET A 157 19.32 -54.31 -69.24
C MET A 157 20.45 -55.18 -69.83
N LYS A 158 21.62 -55.22 -69.19
CA LYS A 158 22.72 -56.13 -69.56
C LYS A 158 22.32 -57.59 -69.39
N LYS A 159 21.56 -57.92 -68.34
CA LYS A 159 21.03 -59.27 -68.13
C LYS A 159 20.00 -59.65 -69.20
N VAL A 160 19.10 -58.74 -69.56
CA VAL A 160 18.11 -58.93 -70.66
C VAL A 160 18.81 -59.08 -72.02
N SER A 161 19.80 -58.24 -72.35
CA SER A 161 20.56 -58.34 -73.61
C SER A 161 21.48 -59.56 -73.67
N SER A 162 21.95 -60.06 -72.53
CA SER A 162 22.67 -61.34 -72.47
C SER A 162 21.73 -62.55 -72.60
N LYS A 163 20.45 -62.40 -72.23
CA LYS A 163 19.42 -63.43 -72.36
C LYS A 163 18.87 -63.53 -73.79
N SER A 164 18.87 -62.44 -74.57
CA SER A 164 18.55 -62.47 -76.00
C SER A 164 19.64 -63.10 -76.89
N LYS A 165 20.86 -63.29 -76.36
CA LYS A 165 21.97 -63.96 -77.04
C LYS A 165 22.06 -65.47 -76.80
N LYS A 166 21.15 -66.05 -76.00
CA LYS A 166 21.14 -67.49 -75.70
C LYS A 166 19.92 -68.16 -76.34
N VAL A 167 19.93 -68.22 -77.67
CA VAL A 167 19.11 -69.16 -78.45
C VAL A 167 20.02 -70.31 -78.81
N HIS A 168 19.76 -71.50 -78.27
CA HIS A 168 20.47 -72.72 -78.67
C HIS A 168 19.77 -73.27 -79.93
N PRO A 169 20.44 -73.40 -81.09
CA PRO A 169 19.86 -74.12 -82.22
C PRO A 169 19.93 -75.63 -81.98
N SER A 170 18.81 -76.31 -82.19
CA SER A 170 18.70 -77.78 -82.30
C SER A 170 19.13 -78.26 -83.67
#